data_AF-A0A9Q2WHF3-F1
#
_entry.id   AF-A0A9Q2WHF3-F1
#
_cell.length_a   1.000
_cell.length_b   1.000
_cell.length_c   1.000
_cell.angle_alpha   90.00
_cell.angle_beta   90.00
_cell.angle_gamma   90.00
#
_symmetry.space_group_name_H-M   'P 1'
#
loop_
_entity.id
_entity.type
_entity.pdbx_description
1 polymer ?
#
loop_
_entity_poly.entity_id
_entity_poly.type
_entity_poly.pdbx_seq_one_letter_code
_entity_poly.pdbx_strand_id
1 'polypeptide(L)'
;MINDKLIEYAREKIPDEFRSYLNEKNNLQCASFISSTQNELRIMKAHKENTKFTGLKVNGLDDLIIALENFEKENVFVINIRSKLYSFKIYSDENNNTLLGVIILKLKKKTAEEIRFGREILGITTPPPDIEDD
;
A
#
# COMPACT_ATOMS: atom_id res chain seq x y z
N MET A 1 14.66 9.93 8.92
CA MET A 1 14.79 8.79 9.83
C MET A 1 13.65 7.84 9.50
N ILE A 2 13.97 6.65 8.99
CA ILE A 2 12.98 5.59 8.85
C ILE A 2 12.55 5.19 10.27
N ASN A 3 11.26 4.98 10.50
CA ASN A 3 10.74 4.64 11.82
C ASN A 3 10.92 3.14 12.04
N ASP A 4 12.11 2.72 12.47
CA ASP A 4 12.54 1.31 12.53
C ASP A 4 11.53 0.41 13.28
N LYS A 5 10.89 0.95 14.32
CA LYS A 5 9.82 0.28 15.07
C LYS A 5 8.60 -0.09 14.21
N LEU A 6 8.21 0.77 13.27
CA LEU A 6 7.10 0.49 12.35
C LEU A 6 7.47 -0.59 11.33
N ILE A 7 8.73 -0.62 10.91
CA ILE A 7 9.22 -1.65 9.98
C ILE A 7 9.31 -3.00 10.69
N GLU A 8 9.79 -3.03 11.93
CA GLU A 8 9.79 -4.24 12.75
C GLU A 8 8.37 -4.77 12.97
N TYR A 9 7.45 -3.91 13.40
CA TYR A 9 6.04 -4.26 13.53
C TYR A 9 5.47 -4.80 12.21
N ALA A 10 5.72 -4.14 11.08
CA ALA A 10 5.27 -4.63 9.79
C ALA A 10 5.87 -5.99 9.45
N ARG A 11 7.17 -6.21 9.71
CA ARG A 11 7.86 -7.49 9.47
C ARG A 11 7.24 -8.64 10.26
N GLU A 12 6.77 -8.38 11.48
CA GLU A 12 6.04 -9.37 12.29
C GLU A 12 4.66 -9.70 11.70
N LYS A 13 3.95 -8.72 11.15
CA LYS A 13 2.56 -8.86 10.69
C LYS A 13 2.41 -9.31 9.24
N ILE A 14 3.42 -9.10 8.39
CA ILE A 14 3.38 -9.59 6.99
C ILE A 14 3.75 -11.08 6.89
N PRO A 15 3.25 -11.81 5.88
CA PRO A 15 3.63 -13.19 5.64
C PRO A 15 5.13 -13.38 5.41
N ASP A 16 5.65 -14.53 5.85
CA ASP A 16 7.09 -14.85 5.85
C ASP A 16 7.75 -14.70 4.47
N GLU A 17 7.05 -15.08 3.41
CA GLU A 17 7.53 -14.98 2.03
C GLU A 17 7.86 -13.55 1.59
N PHE A 18 7.30 -12.53 2.28
CA PHE A 18 7.54 -11.13 1.97
C PHE A 18 8.52 -10.42 2.91
N ARG A 19 8.93 -11.05 4.02
CA ARG A 19 9.75 -10.41 5.07
C ARG A 19 11.08 -9.84 4.55
N SER A 20 11.71 -10.54 3.61
CA SER A 20 12.99 -10.11 3.01
C SER A 20 12.89 -8.80 2.21
N TYR A 21 11.67 -8.43 1.77
CA TYR A 21 11.43 -7.16 1.08
C TYR A 21 11.38 -5.96 2.03
N LEU A 22 11.30 -6.18 3.34
CA LEU A 22 11.36 -5.14 4.38
C LEU A 22 12.75 -4.97 5.01
N ASN A 23 13.82 -5.33 4.29
CA ASN A 23 15.20 -5.08 4.74
C ASN A 23 15.67 -3.66 4.38
N GLU A 24 16.51 -3.05 5.23
CA GLU A 24 17.05 -1.69 5.02
C GLU A 24 17.74 -1.50 3.67
N LYS A 25 18.39 -2.56 3.17
CA LYS A 25 19.06 -2.58 1.86
C LYS A 25 18.12 -2.36 0.66
N ASN A 26 16.80 -2.36 0.86
CA ASN A 26 15.80 -2.21 -0.19
C ASN A 26 15.30 -0.77 -0.39
N ASN A 27 15.99 0.24 0.16
CA ASN A 27 15.62 1.67 0.05
C ASN A 27 14.14 1.91 0.39
N LEU A 28 13.77 1.53 1.61
CA LEU A 28 12.38 1.55 2.04
C LEU A 28 11.88 2.97 2.26
N GLN A 29 10.70 3.24 1.73
CA GLN A 29 9.90 4.42 2.09
C GLN A 29 8.82 3.97 3.06
N CYS A 30 8.78 4.57 4.24
CA CYS A 30 7.80 4.25 5.28
C CYS A 30 7.05 5.53 5.67
N ALA A 31 5.73 5.45 5.69
CA ALA A 31 4.86 6.51 6.20
C ALA A 31 3.75 5.88 7.04
N SER A 32 3.30 6.58 8.07
CA SER A 32 2.16 6.17 8.87
C SER A 32 1.22 7.33 9.15
N PHE A 33 -0.05 7.05 9.25
CA PHE A 33 -1.08 8.04 9.53
C PHE A 33 -2.32 7.38 10.14
N ILE A 34 -3.12 8.22 10.80
CA ILE A 34 -4.46 7.85 11.25
C ILE A 34 -5.43 8.26 10.14
N SER A 35 -6.39 7.38 9.82
CA SER A 35 -7.41 7.62 8.81
C SER A 35 -8.76 7.17 9.34
N SER A 36 -9.84 7.80 8.86
CA SER A 36 -11.20 7.37 9.20
C SER A 36 -11.47 5.97 8.64
N THR A 37 -12.00 5.08 9.47
CA THR A 37 -12.41 3.72 9.10
C THR A 37 -13.36 3.73 7.91
N GLN A 38 -14.34 4.64 7.90
CA GLN A 38 -15.31 4.76 6.80
C GLN A 38 -14.65 5.19 5.49
N ASN A 39 -13.67 6.10 5.55
CA ASN A 39 -12.96 6.54 4.36
C ASN A 39 -12.06 5.43 3.81
N GLU A 40 -11.30 4.73 4.66
CA GLU A 40 -10.50 3.58 4.21
C GLU A 40 -11.37 2.48 3.62
N LEU A 41 -12.50 2.15 4.24
CA LEU A 41 -13.45 1.17 3.71
C LEU A 41 -13.94 1.56 2.31
N ARG A 42 -14.31 2.82 2.11
CA ARG A 42 -14.72 3.35 0.80
C ARG A 42 -13.60 3.22 -0.23
N ILE A 43 -12.36 3.56 0.14
CA ILE A 43 -11.19 3.44 -0.74
C ILE A 43 -10.92 1.97 -1.10
N MET A 44 -10.98 1.05 -0.12
CA MET A 44 -10.73 -0.37 -0.35
C MET A 44 -11.80 -0.99 -1.27
N LYS A 45 -13.07 -0.62 -1.11
CA LYS A 45 -14.14 -1.02 -2.04
C LYS A 45 -13.88 -0.51 -3.46
N ALA A 46 -13.46 0.75 -3.61
CA ALA A 46 -13.08 1.29 -4.91
C ALA A 46 -11.87 0.56 -5.52
N HIS A 47 -10.87 0.20 -4.72
CA HIS A 47 -9.74 -0.61 -5.17
C HIS A 47 -10.19 -2.00 -5.63
N LYS A 48 -11.10 -2.65 -4.91
CA LYS A 48 -11.66 -3.96 -5.30
C LYS A 48 -12.41 -3.90 -6.62
N GLU A 49 -13.13 -2.83 -6.90
CA GLU A 49 -13.75 -2.67 -8.23
C GLU A 49 -12.69 -2.46 -9.31
N ASN A 50 -11.67 -1.64 -9.05
CA ASN A 50 -10.60 -1.37 -10.01
C ASN A 50 -9.75 -2.61 -10.35
N THR A 51 -9.55 -3.55 -9.41
CA THR A 51 -8.80 -4.78 -9.69
C THR A 51 -9.51 -5.67 -10.71
N LYS A 52 -10.85 -5.65 -10.78
CA LYS A 52 -11.63 -6.38 -11.78
C LYS A 52 -11.32 -5.95 -13.21
N PHE A 53 -11.08 -4.65 -13.41
CA PHE A 53 -10.80 -4.08 -14.73
C PHE A 53 -9.32 -4.12 -15.11
N THR A 54 -8.43 -4.12 -14.13
CA THR A 54 -6.98 -3.98 -14.35
C THR A 54 -6.21 -5.30 -14.28
N GLY A 55 -6.85 -6.39 -13.83
CA GLY A 55 -6.18 -7.66 -13.58
C GLY A 55 -5.15 -7.61 -12.44
N LEU A 56 -5.14 -6.51 -11.68
CA LEU A 56 -4.20 -6.28 -10.58
C LEU A 56 -4.53 -7.23 -9.42
N LYS A 57 -3.56 -8.05 -9.02
CA LYS A 57 -3.69 -8.92 -7.85
C LYS A 57 -3.27 -8.16 -6.60
N VAL A 58 -4.17 -8.06 -5.64
CA VAL A 58 -3.96 -7.39 -4.35
C VAL A 58 -4.27 -8.40 -3.25
N ASN A 59 -3.24 -8.86 -2.54
CA ASN A 59 -3.44 -9.85 -1.48
C ASN A 59 -3.99 -9.15 -0.22
N GLY A 60 -4.91 -9.82 0.48
CA GLY A 60 -5.49 -9.35 1.75
C GLY A 60 -6.56 -8.25 1.63
N LEU A 61 -6.97 -7.87 0.41
CA LEU A 61 -7.96 -6.82 0.19
C LEU A 61 -9.36 -7.22 0.68
N ASP A 62 -9.82 -8.43 0.36
CA ASP A 62 -11.15 -8.89 0.75
C ASP A 62 -11.28 -9.05 2.27
N ASP A 63 -10.27 -9.66 2.89
CA ASP A 63 -10.21 -9.82 4.36
C ASP A 63 -10.19 -8.47 5.07
N LEU A 64 -9.43 -7.50 4.55
CA LEU A 64 -9.40 -6.15 5.12
C LEU A 64 -10.76 -5.45 4.99
N ILE A 65 -11.46 -5.58 3.85
CA ILE A 65 -12.80 -4.98 3.69
C ILE A 65 -13.75 -5.53 4.75
N ILE A 66 -13.75 -6.85 4.97
CA ILE A 66 -14.58 -7.50 5.99
C ILE A 66 -14.19 -7.00 7.39
N ALA A 67 -12.88 -6.90 7.69
CA ALA A 67 -12.41 -6.40 8.97
C ALA A 67 -12.85 -4.96 9.22
N LEU A 68 -12.73 -4.07 8.22
CA LEU A 68 -13.14 -2.67 8.30
C LEU A 68 -14.67 -2.50 8.43
N GLU A 69 -15.46 -3.38 7.82
CA GLU A 69 -16.94 -3.35 7.97
C GLU A 69 -17.39 -3.69 9.40
N ASN A 70 -16.63 -4.54 10.09
CA ASN A 70 -16.94 -4.97 11.46
C ASN A 70 -16.15 -4.19 12.52
N PHE A 71 -15.35 -3.20 12.11
CA PHE A 71 -14.51 -2.46 13.03
C PHE A 71 -15.28 -1.30 13.67
N GLU A 72 -15.43 -1.35 15.00
CA GLU A 72 -16.29 -0.42 15.73
C GLU A 72 -15.63 0.96 15.98
N LYS A 73 -14.31 1.09 15.82
CA LYS A 73 -13.62 2.36 16.06
C LYS A 73 -13.73 3.29 14.84
N GLU A 74 -13.81 4.59 15.12
CA GLU A 74 -13.92 5.64 14.11
C GLU A 74 -12.68 5.73 13.19
N ASN A 75 -11.52 5.39 13.75
CA ASN A 75 -10.22 5.55 13.09
C ASN A 75 -9.41 4.27 13.07
N VAL A 76 -8.60 4.13 12.03
CA VAL A 76 -7.58 3.10 11.86
C VAL A 76 -6.20 3.74 11.77
N PHE A 77 -5.20 3.02 12.26
CA PHE A 77 -3.81 3.34 11.99
C PHE A 77 -3.35 2.58 10.75
N VAL A 78 -2.69 3.31 9.85
CA VAL A 78 -2.21 2.78 8.58
C VAL A 78 -0.72 2.98 8.50
N ILE A 79 0.01 1.89 8.24
CA ILE A 79 1.45 1.92 7.92
C ILE A 79 1.60 1.57 6.45
N ASN A 80 2.14 2.50 5.67
CA ASN A 80 2.50 2.28 4.27
C ASN A 80 4.00 2.10 4.16
N ILE A 81 4.43 0.94 3.67
CA ILE A 81 5.83 0.67 3.36
C ILE A 81 5.97 0.35 1.88
N ARG A 82 6.88 1.04 1.20
CA ARG A 82 7.16 0.84 -0.21
C ARG A 82 8.62 0.46 -0.41
N SER A 83 8.84 -0.59 -1.17
CA SER A 83 10.13 -1.00 -1.72
C SER A 83 10.11 -0.84 -3.25
N LYS A 84 11.22 -1.19 -3.92
CA LYS A 84 11.28 -1.21 -5.39
C LYS A 84 10.25 -2.16 -6.03
N LEU A 85 9.96 -3.28 -5.38
CA LEU A 85 9.16 -4.38 -5.95
C LEU A 85 7.77 -4.51 -5.33
N TYR A 86 7.56 -4.00 -4.12
CA TYR A 86 6.33 -4.19 -3.38
C TYR A 86 5.90 -2.94 -2.63
N SER A 87 4.58 -2.77 -2.52
CA SER A 87 3.95 -1.87 -1.56
C SER A 87 3.17 -2.70 -0.55
N PHE A 88 3.40 -2.43 0.72
CA PHE A 88 2.74 -3.02 1.87
C PHE A 88 1.90 -1.95 2.53
N LYS A 89 0.65 -2.27 2.86
CA LYS A 89 -0.16 -1.46 3.77
C LYS A 89 -0.61 -2.32 4.93
N ILE A 90 -0.31 -1.90 6.15
CA ILE A 90 -0.70 -2.60 7.37
C ILE A 90 -1.75 -1.73 8.05
N TYR A 91 -2.89 -2.34 8.37
CA TYR A 91 -4.02 -1.68 9.02
C TYR A 91 -4.17 -2.26 10.42
N SER A 92 -4.21 -1.39 11.42
CA SER A 92 -4.40 -1.74 12.82
C SER A 92 -5.30 -0.74 13.51
N ASP A 93 -5.67 -1.01 14.76
CA ASP A 93 -6.19 0.03 15.63
C ASP A 93 -5.11 1.06 16.00
N GLU A 94 -5.54 2.22 16.51
CA GLU A 94 -4.64 3.36 16.83
C GLU A 94 -3.48 3.01 17.77
N ASN A 95 -3.62 1.95 18.56
CA ASN A 95 -2.63 1.49 19.54
C ASN A 95 -1.78 0.31 19.05
N ASN A 96 -1.96 -0.16 17.80
CA ASN A 96 -1.30 -1.34 17.23
C ASN A 96 -1.55 -2.67 17.96
N ASN A 97 -2.61 -2.72 18.78
CA ASN A 97 -3.00 -3.90 19.56
C ASN A 97 -3.75 -4.92 18.70
N THR A 98 -4.59 -4.44 17.77
CA THR A 98 -5.40 -5.29 16.89
C THR A 98 -5.01 -5.06 15.44
N LEU A 99 -4.57 -6.12 14.77
CA LEU A 99 -4.35 -6.12 13.32
C LEU A 99 -5.69 -6.29 12.61
N LEU A 100 -6.00 -5.39 11.67
CA LEU A 100 -7.19 -5.46 10.83
C LEU A 100 -6.90 -6.12 9.49
N GLY A 101 -5.71 -5.90 8.95
CA GLY A 101 -5.31 -6.57 7.71
C GLY A 101 -4.01 -6.04 7.12
N VAL A 102 -3.49 -6.80 6.17
CA VAL A 102 -2.29 -6.46 5.42
C VAL A 102 -2.60 -6.52 3.94
N ILE A 103 -2.40 -5.42 3.24
CA ILE A 103 -2.44 -5.36 1.78
C ILE A 103 -1.03 -5.48 1.23
N ILE A 104 -0.86 -6.40 0.29
CA ILE A 104 0.40 -6.60 -0.42
C ILE A 104 0.16 -6.40 -1.92
N LEU A 105 0.90 -5.46 -2.49
CA LEU A 105 0.82 -5.09 -3.89
C LEU A 105 2.19 -5.26 -4.54
N LYS A 106 2.28 -6.14 -5.54
CA LYS A 106 3.47 -6.22 -6.39
C LYS A 106 3.52 -5.04 -7.34
N LEU A 107 4.60 -4.28 -7.27
CA LEU A 107 4.85 -3.13 -8.13
C LEU A 107 5.45 -3.61 -9.46
N LYS A 108 4.90 -3.12 -10.57
CA LYS A 108 5.45 -3.29 -11.91
C LYS A 108 6.03 -1.94 -12.36
N LYS A 109 7.22 -1.95 -12.95
CA LYS A 109 7.73 -0.77 -13.67
C LYS A 109 6.80 -0.53 -14.87
N LYS A 110 6.16 0.63 -14.90
CA LYS A 110 5.32 1.00 -16.05
C LYS A 110 6.21 1.15 -17.29
N THR A 111 5.75 0.68 -18.45
CA THR A 111 6.44 0.94 -19.72
C THR A 111 6.32 2.41 -20.11
N ALA A 112 7.18 2.87 -21.02
CA ALA A 112 7.10 4.22 -21.54
C ALA A 112 5.72 4.50 -22.19
N GLU A 113 5.12 3.50 -22.86
CA GLU A 113 3.76 3.66 -23.41
C GLU A 113 2.70 3.76 -22.31
N GLU A 114 2.77 2.93 -21.25
CA GLU A 114 1.84 2.99 -20.12
C GLU A 114 1.92 4.35 -19.40
N ILE A 115 3.12 4.94 -19.31
CA ILE A 115 3.34 6.28 -18.75
C ILE A 115 2.76 7.35 -19.70
N ARG A 116 3.05 7.26 -21.00
CA ARG A 116 2.52 8.21 -22.00
C ARG A 116 1.00 8.19 -22.05
N PHE A 117 0.39 7.02 -22.10
CA PHE A 117 -1.06 6.85 -22.07
C PHE A 117 -1.67 7.45 -20.80
N GLY A 118 -1.08 7.16 -19.62
CA GLY A 118 -1.54 7.74 -18.36
C GLY A 118 -1.49 9.28 -18.36
N ARG A 119 -0.46 9.87 -18.99
CA ARG A 119 -0.34 11.32 -19.14
C ARG A 119 -1.39 11.91 -20.07
N GLU A 120 -1.64 11.28 -21.21
CA GLU A 120 -2.66 11.71 -22.18
C GLU A 120 -4.05 11.75 -21.54
N ILE A 121 -4.42 10.70 -20.80
CA ILE A 121 -5.71 10.63 -20.08
C ILE A 121 -5.84 11.72 -19.01
N LEU A 122 -4.73 12.06 -18.35
CA LEU A 122 -4.70 13.11 -17.31
C LEU A 122 -4.50 14.53 -17.88
N GLY A 123 -4.38 14.69 -19.20
CA GLY A 123 -4.13 15.98 -19.84
C GLY A 123 -2.72 16.56 -19.58
N ILE A 124 -1.75 15.72 -19.21
CA ILE A 124 -0.38 16.13 -18.87
C ILE A 124 0.49 16.13 -20.13
N THR A 125 0.74 17.32 -20.68
CA THR A 125 1.48 17.48 -21.95
C THR A 125 3.00 17.38 -21.80
N THR A 126 3.54 17.66 -20.61
CA THR A 126 4.98 17.61 -20.33
C THR A 126 5.45 16.23 -19.88
N PRO A 127 6.56 15.70 -20.45
CA PRO A 127 7.15 14.46 -19.97
C PRO A 127 7.63 14.60 -18.52
N PRO A 128 7.56 13.52 -17.72
CA PRO A 128 8.18 13.53 -16.41
C PRO A 128 9.69 13.77 -16.61
N PRO A 129 10.34 14.48 -15.68
CA PRO A 129 11.79 14.65 -15.74
C PRO A 129 12.46 13.26 -15.75
N ASP A 130 13.53 13.13 -16.55
CA ASP A 130 14.35 11.93 -16.53
C ASP A 130 14.88 11.74 -15.11
N ILE A 131 14.52 10.62 -14.49
CA ILE A 131 15.14 10.21 -13.23
C ILE A 131 16.42 9.51 -13.66
N GLU A 132 17.55 10.22 -13.55
CA GLU A 132 18.88 9.59 -13.69
C GLU A 132 18.93 8.39 -12.73
N ASP A 133 19.25 7.21 -13.27
CA ASP A 133 19.44 5.98 -12.48
C ASP A 133 20.70 6.17 -11.61
N ASP A 134 20.52 6.65 -10.37
CA ASP A 134 21.51 6.51 -9.27
C ASP A 134 21.39 5.13 -8.59
#